data_AF-B6ELN8-F1
#
_entry.id   AF-B6ELN8-F1
#
_cell.length_a   1.000
_cell.length_b   1.000
_cell.length_c   1.000
_cell.angle_alpha   90.00
_cell.angle_beta   90.00
_cell.angle_gamma   90.00
#
_symmetry.space_group_name_H-M   'P 1'
#
loop_
_entity.id
_entity.type
_entity.pdbx_description
1 polymer ?
#
loop_
_entity_poly.entity_id
_entity_poly.type
_entity_poly.pdbx_seq_one_letter_code
_entity_poly.pdbx_strand_id
1 'polypeptide(L)'
;MTNNTINTIAKGHINAGMPELESDTHRSVSPYEFLPSWFFYTPVVIQSFFLGLKHFDFTLPLIANPSIKLSGMVGESKHDILNLAGPIAQQWISPFTTITTTNDPILQQTQNAIDEMNQHQLSFPVVAKPDLGCRGVGVKLIQSPKQLSDYFNSFPIHARFLIQEKAPYAAEAGIFYVRYPNEKKGNIISITLKYSPLVVGDGISTLKQLIENDSRAGQLAHLYLPRHEKKINMVLDEGKEFQLAFAGSHSRGSIFRDGNQYITDQLAERLDQIFNDLEGFHYGRLDVKFKDIQSLMKGDDFTILEINGASSEAAHIWDRNTPLKTIFSTLLLQYKILFEIGALQKKQGHHSPKIKELLAAWKEEKQLTLQYPPTD
;
A
#
# COMPACT_ATOMS: atom_id res chain seq x y z
N MET A 1 25.33 21.42 -11.08
CA MET A 1 24.11 20.60 -11.19
C MET A 1 22.96 21.59 -11.24
N THR A 2 22.31 21.73 -12.39
CA THR A 2 21.14 22.60 -12.53
C THR A 2 20.06 22.08 -11.60
N ASN A 3 19.70 22.84 -10.56
CA ASN A 3 18.53 22.62 -9.73
C ASN A 3 17.29 22.77 -10.62
N ASN A 4 16.97 21.75 -11.42
CA ASN A 4 15.64 21.64 -12.01
C ASN A 4 14.69 21.41 -10.84
N THR A 5 14.02 22.48 -10.44
CA THR A 5 12.97 22.43 -9.44
C THR A 5 11.87 21.56 -10.04
N ILE A 6 11.64 20.37 -9.47
CA ILE A 6 10.58 19.48 -9.93
C ILE A 6 9.25 20.20 -9.69
N ASN A 7 8.45 20.44 -10.73
CA ASN A 7 7.12 21.03 -10.53
C ASN A 7 6.24 20.04 -9.79
N THR A 8 5.60 20.50 -8.71
CA THR A 8 4.67 19.71 -7.92
C THR A 8 3.28 20.33 -7.92
N ILE A 9 2.28 19.47 -7.81
CA ILE A 9 0.89 19.86 -7.70
C ILE A 9 0.70 20.69 -6.42
N ALA A 10 0.12 21.88 -6.58
CA ALA A 10 -0.02 22.86 -5.52
C ALA A 10 -0.88 22.36 -4.34
N LYS A 11 -0.68 22.95 -3.16
CA LYS A 11 -1.51 22.68 -1.97
C LYS A 11 -2.98 23.02 -2.26
N GLY A 12 -3.89 22.21 -1.71
CA GLY A 12 -5.34 22.36 -1.89
C GLY A 12 -5.94 21.50 -2.99
N HIS A 13 -5.10 20.91 -3.86
CA HIS A 13 -5.52 19.95 -4.88
C HIS A 13 -5.47 18.50 -4.36
N ILE A 14 -6.23 17.61 -4.99
CA ILE A 14 -6.39 16.19 -4.60
C ILE A 14 -5.05 15.44 -4.53
N ASN A 15 -4.11 15.75 -5.43
CA ASN A 15 -2.80 15.12 -5.51
C ASN A 15 -1.66 16.06 -5.08
N ALA A 16 -1.94 17.03 -4.21
CA ALA A 16 -0.95 18.01 -3.74
C ALA A 16 0.35 17.37 -3.25
N GLY A 17 1.49 17.92 -3.68
CA GLY A 17 2.84 17.42 -3.35
C GLY A 17 3.40 16.39 -4.33
N MET A 18 2.55 15.74 -5.14
CA MET A 18 3.01 14.87 -6.22
C MET A 18 3.70 15.69 -7.33
N PRO A 19 4.63 15.11 -8.10
CA PRO A 19 5.01 15.67 -9.40
C PRO A 19 3.76 15.91 -10.27
N GLU A 20 3.84 16.84 -11.21
CA GLU A 20 2.76 17.00 -12.20
C GLU A 20 2.52 15.68 -12.94
N LEU A 21 1.25 15.28 -13.05
CA LEU A 21 0.88 14.05 -13.74
C LEU A 21 1.11 14.25 -15.24
N GLU A 22 2.03 13.46 -15.81
CA GLU A 22 2.33 13.52 -17.24
C GLU A 22 1.10 13.26 -18.08
N SER A 23 0.83 14.17 -19.02
CA SER A 23 -0.25 14.04 -19.99
C SER A 23 -0.13 12.75 -20.80
N ASP A 24 -1.28 12.25 -21.23
CA ASP A 24 -1.39 11.01 -21.98
C ASP A 24 -0.82 11.20 -23.38
N THR A 25 0.35 10.62 -23.66
CA THR A 25 1.03 10.76 -24.96
C THR A 25 0.50 9.79 -26.00
N HIS A 26 0.43 8.50 -25.65
CA HIS A 26 0.00 7.43 -26.57
C HIS A 26 -1.11 6.55 -26.03
N ARG A 27 -1.17 6.36 -24.70
CA ARG A 27 -2.16 5.51 -24.05
C ARG A 27 -2.48 6.04 -22.65
N SER A 28 -3.71 5.87 -22.21
CA SER A 28 -4.17 6.26 -20.89
C SER A 28 -4.20 5.10 -19.89
N VAL A 29 -4.20 3.87 -20.40
CA VAL A 29 -4.26 2.60 -19.64
C VAL A 29 -3.16 1.67 -20.14
N SER A 30 -2.56 0.89 -19.23
CA SER A 30 -1.60 -0.15 -19.63
C SER A 30 -2.35 -1.29 -20.33
N PRO A 31 -1.87 -1.84 -21.46
CA PRO A 31 -2.45 -3.05 -22.04
C PRO A 31 -2.34 -4.28 -21.12
N TYR A 32 -1.51 -4.18 -20.08
CA TYR A 32 -1.22 -5.23 -19.11
C TYR A 32 -2.00 -5.06 -17.80
N GLU A 33 -2.64 -3.91 -17.56
CA GLU A 33 -3.19 -3.50 -16.26
C GLU A 33 -4.25 -4.48 -15.72
N PHE A 34 -5.00 -5.11 -16.63
CA PHE A 34 -6.11 -6.02 -16.30
C PHE A 34 -5.90 -7.44 -16.83
N LEU A 35 -4.68 -7.78 -17.26
CA LEU A 35 -4.39 -9.17 -17.59
C LEU A 35 -4.47 -10.04 -16.32
N PRO A 36 -4.88 -11.31 -16.44
CA PRO A 36 -4.99 -12.19 -15.29
C PRO A 36 -3.66 -12.35 -14.56
N SER A 37 -3.70 -12.40 -13.22
CA SER A 37 -2.49 -12.54 -12.40
C SER A 37 -1.64 -13.76 -12.76
N TRP A 38 -2.26 -14.88 -13.16
CA TRP A 38 -1.52 -16.09 -13.57
C TRP A 38 -0.54 -15.80 -14.71
N PHE A 39 -0.86 -14.89 -15.64
CA PHE A 39 0.02 -14.56 -16.76
C PHE A 39 1.35 -13.98 -16.28
N PHE A 40 1.31 -13.08 -15.29
CA PHE A 40 2.50 -12.46 -14.72
C PHE A 40 3.28 -13.38 -13.80
N TYR A 41 2.57 -14.21 -13.02
CA TYR A 41 3.18 -15.05 -11.99
C TYR A 41 3.59 -16.45 -12.48
N THR A 42 3.16 -16.93 -13.66
CA THR A 42 3.63 -18.22 -14.20
C THR A 42 5.16 -18.25 -14.35
N PRO A 43 5.83 -17.25 -14.97
CA PRO A 43 7.30 -17.24 -15.02
C PRO A 43 7.97 -17.20 -13.64
N VAL A 44 7.37 -16.47 -12.70
CA VAL A 44 7.84 -16.38 -11.31
C VAL A 44 7.77 -17.74 -10.62
N VAL A 45 6.68 -18.48 -10.79
CA VAL A 45 6.52 -19.83 -10.24
C VAL A 45 7.56 -20.80 -10.83
N ILE A 46 7.79 -20.74 -12.15
CA ILE A 46 8.81 -21.56 -12.83
C ILE A 46 10.21 -21.24 -12.27
N GLN A 47 10.57 -19.97 -12.17
CA GLN A 47 11.86 -19.56 -11.60
C GLN A 47 11.99 -19.99 -10.13
N SER A 48 10.95 -19.78 -9.32
CA SER A 48 10.92 -20.15 -7.91
C SER A 48 11.11 -21.66 -7.71
N PHE A 49 10.58 -22.48 -8.63
CA PHE A 49 10.83 -23.92 -8.63
C PHE A 49 12.33 -24.25 -8.82
N PHE A 50 12.99 -23.63 -9.80
CA PHE A 50 14.42 -23.82 -10.02
C PHE A 50 15.28 -23.29 -8.87
N LEU A 51 14.91 -22.15 -8.28
CA LEU A 51 15.60 -21.61 -7.09
C LEU A 51 15.41 -22.52 -5.88
N GLY A 52 14.21 -23.05 -5.66
CA GLY A 52 13.96 -24.03 -4.60
C GLY A 52 14.79 -25.30 -4.76
N LEU A 53 14.94 -25.82 -5.99
CA LEU A 53 15.85 -26.93 -6.28
C LEU A 53 17.32 -26.56 -6.02
N LYS A 54 17.77 -25.39 -6.50
CA LYS A 54 19.14 -24.90 -6.31
C LYS A 54 19.54 -24.81 -4.84
N HIS A 55 18.62 -24.37 -3.98
CA HIS A 55 18.85 -24.19 -2.55
C HIS A 55 18.43 -25.40 -1.71
N PHE A 56 17.84 -26.44 -2.32
CA PHE A 56 17.21 -27.57 -1.65
C PHE A 56 16.19 -27.15 -0.58
N ASP A 57 15.49 -26.04 -0.82
CA ASP A 57 14.51 -25.46 0.08
C ASP A 57 13.58 -24.49 -0.66
N PHE A 58 12.30 -24.88 -0.81
CA PHE A 58 11.29 -24.07 -1.49
C PHE A 58 10.66 -23.01 -0.60
N THR A 59 10.86 -23.06 0.73
CA THR A 59 10.25 -22.13 1.69
C THR A 59 11.19 -21.02 2.17
N LEU A 60 12.36 -20.86 1.53
CA LEU A 60 13.28 -19.75 1.81
C LEU A 60 12.65 -18.35 1.74
N PRO A 61 11.75 -18.03 0.79
CA PRO A 61 11.08 -16.72 0.79
C PRO A 61 10.30 -16.42 2.08
N LEU A 62 9.90 -17.44 2.83
CA LEU A 62 9.11 -17.30 4.07
C LEU A 62 9.96 -16.94 5.29
N ILE A 63 11.28 -16.87 5.14
CA ILE A 63 12.22 -16.43 6.19
C ILE A 63 13.07 -15.23 5.76
N ALA A 64 12.71 -14.52 4.69
CA ALA A 64 13.40 -13.31 4.26
C ALA A 64 13.36 -12.19 5.32
N ASN A 65 12.23 -12.05 6.01
CA ASN A 65 12.03 -11.14 7.14
C ASN A 65 11.74 -11.97 8.41
N PRO A 66 12.75 -12.43 9.17
CA PRO A 66 12.56 -13.36 10.26
C PRO A 66 11.65 -12.88 11.39
N SER A 67 11.52 -11.56 11.59
CA SER A 67 10.64 -10.97 12.61
C SER A 67 9.18 -10.88 12.18
N ILE A 68 8.87 -11.11 10.91
CA ILE A 68 7.51 -11.06 10.37
C ILE A 68 7.04 -12.49 10.10
N LYS A 69 5.83 -12.82 10.58
CA LYS A 69 5.20 -14.12 10.33
C LYS A 69 5.20 -14.44 8.83
N LEU A 70 5.79 -15.59 8.46
CA LEU A 70 5.97 -16.03 7.07
C LEU A 70 6.60 -14.96 6.15
N SER A 71 7.43 -14.08 6.73
CA SER A 71 8.02 -12.91 6.09
C SER A 71 7.03 -11.91 5.46
N GLY A 72 5.74 -12.00 5.77
CA GLY A 72 4.68 -11.22 5.12
C GLY A 72 4.27 -11.76 3.75
N MET A 73 4.46 -13.07 3.52
CA MET A 73 3.96 -13.72 2.30
C MET A 73 2.43 -13.83 2.29
N VAL A 74 1.82 -14.13 3.44
CA VAL A 74 0.37 -14.27 3.62
C VAL A 74 0.02 -14.04 5.09
N GLY A 75 -1.14 -13.43 5.36
CA GLY A 75 -1.67 -13.30 6.73
C GLY A 75 -0.80 -12.39 7.60
N GLU A 76 -0.28 -11.32 6.98
CA GLU A 76 0.55 -10.34 7.67
C GLU A 76 -0.31 -9.46 8.58
N SER A 77 -0.02 -9.49 9.87
CA SER A 77 -0.67 -8.65 10.88
C SER A 77 -0.06 -7.26 10.85
N LYS A 78 -0.87 -6.25 10.54
CA LYS A 78 -0.43 -4.85 10.56
C LYS A 78 -0.01 -4.43 11.97
N HIS A 79 -0.71 -4.88 12.99
CA HIS A 79 -0.36 -4.64 14.39
C HIS A 79 1.03 -5.20 14.70
N ASP A 80 1.28 -6.45 14.36
CA ASP A 80 2.53 -7.12 14.72
C ASP A 80 3.71 -6.45 14.03
N ILE A 81 3.57 -6.09 12.74
CA ILE A 81 4.62 -5.43 11.97
C ILE A 81 4.90 -4.02 12.48
N LEU A 82 3.85 -3.21 12.70
CA LEU A 82 4.05 -1.83 13.17
C LEU A 82 4.58 -1.78 14.61
N ASN A 83 4.32 -2.80 15.44
CA ASN A 83 4.88 -2.92 16.78
C ASN A 83 6.34 -3.42 16.82
N LEU A 84 6.91 -3.86 15.69
CA LEU A 84 8.35 -4.10 15.60
C LEU A 84 9.15 -2.79 15.56
N ALA A 85 8.50 -1.66 15.25
CA ALA A 85 9.14 -0.37 15.15
C ALA A 85 9.55 0.14 16.54
N GLY A 86 10.85 0.40 16.71
CA GLY A 86 11.39 1.08 17.87
C GLY A 86 11.13 2.60 17.85
N PRO A 87 11.74 3.35 18.79
CA PRO A 87 11.49 4.79 18.97
C PRO A 87 11.88 5.68 17.78
N ILE A 88 12.82 5.26 16.93
CA ILE A 88 13.23 5.97 15.72
C ILE A 88 12.21 5.72 14.63
N ALA A 89 11.88 4.45 14.36
CA ALA A 89 10.93 4.08 13.31
C ALA A 89 9.51 4.57 13.61
N GLN A 90 9.08 4.57 14.87
CA GLN A 90 7.75 5.04 15.28
C GLN A 90 7.49 6.51 14.95
N GLN A 91 8.51 7.36 14.89
CA GLN A 91 8.35 8.77 14.48
C GLN A 91 7.91 8.92 13.03
N TRP A 92 8.14 7.89 12.22
CA TRP A 92 7.76 7.84 10.81
C TRP A 92 6.46 7.12 10.58
N ILE A 93 5.86 6.48 11.59
CA ILE A 93 4.62 5.72 11.43
C ILE A 93 3.47 6.58 11.94
N SER A 94 2.38 6.65 11.17
CA SER A 94 1.19 7.35 11.63
C SER A 94 0.66 6.69 12.92
N PRO A 95 0.45 7.47 14.01
CA PRO A 95 -0.05 6.96 15.28
C PRO A 95 -1.28 6.09 15.10
N PHE A 96 -1.36 5.00 15.85
CA PHE A 96 -2.45 4.04 15.75
C PHE A 96 -2.73 3.37 17.08
N THR A 97 -3.92 2.79 17.18
CA THR A 97 -4.28 1.79 18.19
C THR A 97 -4.99 0.62 17.51
N THR A 98 -5.15 -0.49 18.23
CA THR A 98 -5.85 -1.67 17.75
C THR A 98 -7.02 -2.06 18.63
N ILE A 99 -8.11 -2.45 17.97
CA ILE A 99 -9.31 -2.92 18.63
C ILE A 99 -9.62 -4.35 18.15
N THR A 100 -9.95 -5.22 19.09
CA THR A 100 -10.49 -6.55 18.81
C THR A 100 -11.98 -6.55 19.11
N THR A 101 -12.80 -6.90 18.13
CA THR A 101 -14.25 -6.94 18.29
C THR A 101 -14.69 -8.08 19.21
N THR A 102 -15.69 -7.81 20.03
CA THR A 102 -16.27 -8.76 20.99
C THR A 102 -17.77 -8.95 20.74
N ASN A 103 -18.41 -9.78 21.56
CA ASN A 103 -19.87 -9.94 21.58
C ASN A 103 -20.57 -8.85 22.42
N ASP A 104 -19.83 -7.86 22.94
CA ASP A 104 -20.40 -6.79 23.75
C ASP A 104 -21.27 -5.85 22.90
N PRO A 105 -22.20 -5.09 23.48
CA PRO A 105 -23.00 -4.12 22.75
C PRO A 105 -22.13 -3.14 21.93
N ILE A 106 -22.52 -2.87 20.67
CA ILE A 106 -21.77 -2.01 19.73
C ILE A 106 -21.48 -0.63 20.32
N LEU A 107 -22.42 -0.04 21.05
CA LEU A 107 -22.24 1.27 21.69
C LEU A 107 -21.13 1.24 22.75
N GLN A 108 -21.04 0.15 23.52
CA GLN A 108 -19.98 -0.04 24.52
C GLN A 108 -18.62 -0.22 23.83
N GLN A 109 -18.55 -1.06 22.80
CA GLN A 109 -17.32 -1.23 22.02
C GLN A 109 -16.87 0.08 21.36
N THR A 110 -17.82 0.87 20.84
CA THR A 110 -17.53 2.19 20.26
C THR A 110 -16.95 3.14 21.31
N GLN A 111 -17.54 3.21 22.50
CA GLN A 111 -17.04 4.08 23.57
C GLN A 111 -15.64 3.66 24.02
N ASN A 112 -15.42 2.36 24.24
CA ASN A 112 -14.10 1.84 24.59
C ASN A 112 -13.04 2.18 23.53
N ALA A 113 -13.38 2.08 22.24
CA ALA A 113 -12.48 2.46 21.16
C ALA A 113 -12.19 3.97 21.13
N ILE A 114 -13.16 4.82 21.46
CA ILE A 114 -12.94 6.27 21.59
C ILE A 114 -12.03 6.58 22.77
N ASP A 115 -12.20 5.90 23.90
CA ASP A 115 -11.33 6.08 25.06
C ASP A 115 -9.89 5.63 24.75
N GLU A 116 -9.73 4.51 24.05
CA GLU A 116 -8.44 4.02 23.55
C GLU A 116 -7.78 4.99 22.55
N MET A 117 -8.57 5.56 21.63
CA MET A 117 -8.13 6.63 20.72
C MET A 117 -7.60 7.83 21.50
N ASN A 118 -8.32 8.29 22.53
CA ASN A 118 -7.92 9.43 23.35
C ASN A 118 -6.59 9.16 24.08
N GLN A 119 -6.37 7.95 24.59
CA GLN A 119 -5.11 7.54 25.22
C GLN A 119 -3.92 7.60 24.24
N HIS A 120 -4.18 7.32 22.97
CA HIS A 120 -3.21 7.37 21.87
C HIS A 120 -3.20 8.72 21.13
N GLN A 121 -3.89 9.74 21.66
CA GLN A 121 -3.98 11.09 21.07
C GLN A 121 -4.54 11.12 19.64
N LEU A 122 -5.43 10.17 19.32
CA LEU A 122 -6.12 10.08 18.04
C LEU A 122 -7.44 10.84 18.09
N SER A 123 -7.68 11.66 17.07
CA SER A 123 -8.94 12.39 16.89
C SER A 123 -9.50 12.17 15.49
N PHE A 124 -10.83 12.23 15.36
CA PHE A 124 -11.46 12.17 14.05
C PHE A 124 -11.00 13.33 13.13
N PRO A 125 -10.81 13.10 11.82
CA PRO A 125 -11.03 11.83 11.13
C PRO A 125 -9.87 10.83 11.28
N VAL A 126 -10.20 9.54 11.39
CA VAL A 126 -9.24 8.42 11.48
C VAL A 126 -9.50 7.39 10.38
N VAL A 127 -8.49 6.59 10.07
CA VAL A 127 -8.60 5.48 9.12
C VAL A 127 -8.74 4.17 9.90
N ALA A 128 -9.84 3.47 9.69
CA ALA A 128 -10.04 2.12 10.20
C ALA A 128 -9.61 1.10 9.13
N LYS A 129 -8.76 0.13 9.49
CA LYS A 129 -8.28 -0.89 8.57
C LYS A 129 -8.19 -2.27 9.23
N PRO A 130 -8.64 -3.36 8.57
CA PRO A 130 -8.48 -4.70 9.12
C PRO A 130 -7.00 -5.01 9.38
N ASP A 131 -6.74 -5.69 10.50
CA ASP A 131 -5.39 -6.08 10.87
C ASP A 131 -4.78 -7.06 9.86
N LEU A 132 -5.53 -8.12 9.57
CA LEU A 132 -5.24 -9.05 8.49
C LEU A 132 -5.99 -8.61 7.23
N GLY A 133 -5.34 -8.62 6.08
CA GLY A 133 -5.98 -8.31 4.81
C GLY A 133 -5.10 -7.50 3.88
N CYS A 134 -5.30 -7.70 2.58
CA CYS A 134 -4.51 -7.11 1.53
C CYS A 134 -5.34 -6.19 0.63
N ARG A 135 -4.65 -5.33 -0.15
CA ARG A 135 -5.24 -4.53 -1.24
C ARG A 135 -6.36 -3.57 -0.80
N GLY A 136 -6.28 -3.08 0.44
CA GLY A 136 -7.21 -2.08 0.99
C GLY A 136 -8.63 -2.59 1.26
N VAL A 137 -8.87 -3.91 1.27
CA VAL A 137 -10.19 -4.46 1.64
C VAL A 137 -10.55 -4.05 3.07
N GLY A 138 -11.78 -3.57 3.29
CA GLY A 138 -12.27 -3.19 4.61
C GLY A 138 -11.75 -1.85 5.14
N VAL A 139 -10.93 -1.11 4.38
CA VAL A 139 -10.42 0.20 4.81
C VAL A 139 -11.50 1.27 4.68
N LYS A 140 -11.72 2.04 5.76
CA LYS A 140 -12.70 3.14 5.79
C LYS A 140 -12.16 4.41 6.43
N LEU A 141 -12.61 5.54 5.93
CA LEU A 141 -12.36 6.84 6.54
C LEU A 141 -13.49 7.17 7.52
N ILE A 142 -13.18 7.13 8.81
CA ILE A 142 -14.14 7.37 9.89
C ILE A 142 -14.03 8.82 10.35
N GLN A 143 -15.11 9.59 10.16
CA GLN A 143 -15.19 11.02 10.45
C GLN A 143 -15.95 11.32 11.75
N SER A 144 -16.61 10.33 12.36
CA SER A 144 -17.43 10.54 13.55
C SER A 144 -17.61 9.26 14.37
N PRO A 145 -17.99 9.38 15.66
CA PRO A 145 -18.38 8.24 16.50
C PRO A 145 -19.46 7.35 15.87
N LYS A 146 -20.45 7.96 15.19
CA LYS A 146 -21.51 7.20 14.52
C LYS A 146 -20.95 6.29 13.42
N GLN A 147 -20.05 6.82 12.59
CA GLN A 147 -19.42 6.03 11.54
C GLN A 147 -18.53 4.92 12.11
N LEU A 148 -17.93 5.13 13.29
CA LEU A 148 -17.19 4.09 14.01
C LEU A 148 -18.14 2.97 14.46
N SER A 149 -19.32 3.30 15.02
CA SER A 149 -20.34 2.29 15.36
C SER A 149 -20.83 1.53 14.13
N ASP A 150 -21.05 2.21 13.00
CA ASP A 150 -21.43 1.57 11.75
C ASP A 150 -20.33 0.60 11.27
N TYR A 151 -19.05 0.97 11.46
CA TYR A 151 -17.92 0.10 11.15
C TYR A 151 -17.95 -1.17 12.01
N PHE A 152 -18.07 -1.05 13.34
CA PHE A 152 -18.23 -2.19 14.26
C PHE A 152 -19.38 -3.12 13.84
N ASN A 153 -20.54 -2.57 13.49
CA ASN A 153 -21.70 -3.35 13.08
C ASN A 153 -21.45 -4.17 11.81
N SER A 154 -20.54 -3.71 10.95
CA SER A 154 -20.19 -4.35 9.68
C SER A 154 -18.92 -5.19 9.73
N PHE A 155 -18.23 -5.24 10.88
CA PHE A 155 -16.95 -5.94 11.04
C PHE A 155 -17.15 -7.29 11.73
N PRO A 156 -16.41 -8.36 11.35
CA PRO A 156 -16.56 -9.67 11.98
C PRO A 156 -16.23 -9.63 13.47
N ILE A 157 -16.93 -10.46 14.26
CA ILE A 157 -16.70 -10.63 15.70
C ILE A 157 -15.40 -11.42 15.92
N HIS A 158 -14.66 -11.13 17.01
CA HIS A 158 -13.37 -11.73 17.34
C HIS A 158 -12.27 -11.47 16.31
N ALA A 159 -12.41 -10.39 15.55
CA ALA A 159 -11.42 -9.94 14.59
C ALA A 159 -10.81 -8.60 15.02
N ARG A 160 -9.55 -8.38 14.65
CA ARG A 160 -8.80 -7.18 14.99
C ARG A 160 -8.79 -6.20 13.83
N PHE A 161 -8.88 -4.91 14.14
CA PHE A 161 -8.62 -3.82 13.20
C PHE A 161 -7.79 -2.72 13.87
N LEU A 162 -7.10 -1.93 13.04
CA LEU A 162 -6.35 -0.75 13.46
C LEU A 162 -7.22 0.48 13.26
N ILE A 163 -7.14 1.42 14.21
CA ILE A 163 -7.56 2.80 14.06
C ILE A 163 -6.29 3.63 13.98
N GLN A 164 -6.03 4.27 12.85
CA GLN A 164 -4.82 5.03 12.58
C GLN A 164 -5.14 6.49 12.26
N GLU A 165 -4.26 7.41 12.66
CA GLU A 165 -4.33 8.81 12.28
C GLU A 165 -4.38 8.95 10.74
N LYS A 166 -5.25 9.83 10.26
CA LYS A 166 -5.23 10.21 8.84
C LYS A 166 -4.01 11.08 8.58
N ALA A 167 -3.06 10.56 7.80
CA ALA A 167 -1.86 11.29 7.39
C ALA A 167 -2.18 12.71 6.84
N PRO A 168 -1.36 13.72 7.16
CA PRO A 168 -1.62 15.13 6.82
C PRO A 168 -1.32 15.45 5.35
N TYR A 169 -0.94 14.47 4.54
CA TYR A 169 -0.51 14.65 3.17
C TYR A 169 -1.44 13.97 2.17
N ALA A 170 -1.54 14.57 0.98
CA ALA A 170 -2.32 14.03 -0.13
C ALA A 170 -1.49 13.01 -0.91
N ALA A 171 -0.27 13.40 -1.32
CA ALA A 171 0.67 12.60 -2.08
C ALA A 171 1.02 11.26 -1.40
N GLU A 172 1.06 10.20 -2.21
CA GLU A 172 1.28 8.83 -1.78
C GLU A 172 2.24 8.09 -2.72
N ALA A 173 3.17 7.32 -2.14
CA ALA A 173 4.11 6.48 -2.87
C ALA A 173 4.24 5.09 -2.23
N GLY A 174 4.45 4.08 -3.08
CA GLY A 174 4.96 2.78 -2.67
C GLY A 174 6.47 2.73 -2.85
N ILE A 175 7.24 2.51 -1.79
CA ILE A 175 8.71 2.46 -1.82
C ILE A 175 9.18 1.04 -1.48
N PHE A 176 9.84 0.38 -2.41
CA PHE A 176 10.34 -0.96 -2.24
C PHE A 176 11.80 -0.94 -1.81
N TYR A 177 12.05 -1.42 -0.59
CA TYR A 177 13.36 -1.42 0.03
C TYR A 177 13.87 -2.85 0.22
N VAL A 178 15.16 -3.05 -0.04
CA VAL A 178 15.86 -4.33 0.12
C VAL A 178 17.20 -4.10 0.81
N ARG A 179 17.47 -4.86 1.88
CA ARG A 179 18.77 -4.89 2.55
C ARG A 179 19.14 -6.33 2.88
N TYR A 180 20.23 -6.83 2.30
CA TYR A 180 20.67 -8.19 2.59
C TYR A 180 21.14 -8.30 4.06
N PRO A 181 21.00 -9.47 4.73
CA PRO A 181 21.32 -9.63 6.15
C PRO A 181 22.74 -9.26 6.58
N ASN A 182 23.69 -9.21 5.65
CA ASN A 182 25.10 -8.89 5.91
C ASN A 182 25.48 -7.48 5.43
N GLU A 183 24.53 -6.69 4.95
CA GLU A 183 24.76 -5.36 4.42
C GLU A 183 24.32 -4.30 5.41
N LYS A 184 25.13 -3.25 5.56
CA LYS A 184 24.81 -2.10 6.42
C LYS A 184 23.82 -1.14 5.77
N LYS A 185 23.81 -1.10 4.43
CA LYS A 185 22.98 -0.22 3.62
C LYS A 185 22.09 -1.06 2.73
N GLY A 186 20.83 -0.68 2.63
CA GLY A 186 19.89 -1.24 1.68
C GLY A 186 19.82 -0.41 0.40
N ASN A 187 18.98 -0.87 -0.51
CA ASN A 187 18.70 -0.24 -1.79
C ASN A 187 17.20 -0.09 -1.96
N ILE A 188 16.79 1.04 -2.52
CA ILE A 188 15.43 1.22 -3.02
C ILE A 188 15.41 0.71 -4.46
N ILE A 189 14.65 -0.35 -4.71
CA ILE A 189 14.57 -0.97 -6.03
C ILE A 189 13.35 -0.52 -6.82
N SER A 190 12.42 0.19 -6.18
CA SER A 190 11.20 0.69 -6.81
C SER A 190 10.59 1.83 -6.03
N ILE A 191 10.25 2.93 -6.70
CA ILE A 191 9.29 3.92 -6.21
C ILE A 191 8.09 3.93 -7.16
N THR A 192 6.89 3.78 -6.62
CA THR A 192 5.63 3.88 -7.35
C THR A 192 4.88 5.10 -6.87
N LEU A 193 4.66 6.08 -7.73
CA LEU A 193 3.81 7.22 -7.42
C LEU A 193 2.35 6.82 -7.62
N LYS A 194 1.50 7.06 -6.61
CA LYS A 194 0.09 6.69 -6.64
C LYS A 194 -0.78 7.94 -6.69
N TYR A 195 -1.29 8.26 -7.87
CA TYR A 195 -2.21 9.37 -8.04
C TYR A 195 -3.65 8.91 -7.82
N SER A 196 -4.39 9.74 -7.10
CA SER A 196 -5.84 9.60 -6.98
C SER A 196 -6.49 10.01 -8.29
N PRO A 197 -7.33 9.16 -8.90
CA PRO A 197 -8.05 9.51 -10.11
C PRO A 197 -9.05 10.62 -9.79
N LEU A 198 -9.15 11.62 -10.67
CA LEU A 198 -10.04 12.76 -10.49
C LEU A 198 -10.64 13.20 -11.82
N VAL A 199 -11.75 13.93 -11.74
CA VAL A 199 -12.28 14.76 -12.84
C VAL A 199 -12.39 16.20 -12.36
N VAL A 200 -12.42 17.14 -13.30
CA VAL A 200 -12.56 18.57 -13.02
C VAL A 200 -13.89 19.04 -13.59
N GLY A 201 -14.66 19.79 -12.79
CA GLY A 201 -15.93 20.37 -13.24
C GLY A 201 -15.75 21.41 -14.33
N ASP A 202 -16.67 21.43 -15.29
CA ASP A 202 -16.81 22.41 -16.36
C ASP A 202 -18.04 23.32 -16.16
N GLY A 203 -18.73 23.18 -15.01
CA GLY A 203 -19.95 23.93 -14.68
C GLY A 203 -21.22 23.48 -15.40
N ILE A 204 -21.15 22.49 -16.30
CA ILE A 204 -22.26 22.10 -17.19
C ILE A 204 -22.50 20.59 -17.19
N SER A 205 -21.44 19.80 -17.34
CA SER A 205 -21.48 18.35 -17.40
C SER A 205 -21.74 17.75 -16.02
N THR A 206 -22.53 16.69 -16.00
CA THR A 206 -22.71 15.83 -14.82
C THR A 206 -21.43 15.06 -14.50
N LEU A 207 -21.27 14.64 -13.24
CA LEU A 207 -20.17 13.77 -12.80
C LEU A 207 -20.03 12.52 -13.70
N LYS A 208 -21.17 11.93 -14.10
CA LYS A 208 -21.18 10.80 -15.03
C LYS A 208 -20.53 11.15 -16.37
N GLN A 209 -20.95 12.26 -16.99
CA GLN A 209 -20.42 12.71 -18.27
C GLN A 209 -18.92 13.06 -18.17
N LEU A 210 -18.51 13.71 -17.09
CA LEU A 210 -17.10 14.01 -16.83
C LEU A 210 -16.25 12.73 -16.74
N ILE A 211 -16.75 11.68 -16.06
CA ILE A 211 -16.08 10.38 -15.98
C ILE A 211 -16.03 9.72 -17.36
N GLU A 212 -17.17 9.64 -18.06
CA GLU A 212 -17.28 8.94 -19.35
C GLU A 212 -16.44 9.59 -20.45
N ASN A 213 -16.28 10.92 -20.41
CA ASN A 213 -15.51 11.69 -21.38
C ASN A 213 -14.02 11.77 -21.06
N ASP A 214 -13.59 11.41 -19.84
CA ASP A 214 -12.18 11.40 -19.48
C ASP A 214 -11.42 10.28 -20.21
N SER A 215 -10.24 10.61 -20.74
CA SER A 215 -9.44 9.70 -21.57
C SER A 215 -9.03 8.39 -20.87
N ARG A 216 -8.85 8.42 -19.53
CA ARG A 216 -8.57 7.23 -18.72
C ARG A 216 -9.82 6.78 -17.98
N ALA A 217 -10.47 7.70 -17.28
CA ALA A 217 -11.56 7.35 -16.38
C ALA A 217 -12.79 6.83 -17.14
N GLY A 218 -12.98 7.23 -18.40
CA GLY A 218 -14.03 6.69 -19.27
C GLY A 218 -13.82 5.22 -19.58
N GLN A 219 -12.57 4.80 -19.84
CA GLN A 219 -12.24 3.38 -20.06
C GLN A 219 -12.42 2.53 -18.79
N LEU A 220 -12.31 3.16 -17.62
CA LEU A 220 -12.43 2.54 -16.31
C LEU A 220 -13.73 2.93 -15.59
N ALA A 221 -14.74 3.44 -16.30
CA ALA A 221 -15.97 3.98 -15.70
C ALA A 221 -16.69 2.93 -14.83
N HIS A 222 -16.60 1.65 -15.21
CA HIS A 222 -17.13 0.52 -14.45
C HIS A 222 -16.52 0.37 -13.04
N LEU A 223 -15.33 0.93 -12.78
CA LEU A 223 -14.71 0.98 -11.46
C LEU A 223 -15.19 2.19 -10.63
N TYR A 224 -15.53 3.31 -11.28
CA TYR A 224 -15.82 4.58 -10.60
C TYR A 224 -17.33 4.82 -10.38
N LEU A 225 -18.16 4.60 -11.40
CA LEU A 225 -19.59 4.92 -11.35
C LEU A 225 -20.34 4.23 -10.18
N PRO A 226 -20.10 2.93 -9.89
CA PRO A 226 -20.80 2.27 -8.77
C PRO A 226 -20.51 2.88 -7.39
N ARG A 227 -19.38 3.59 -7.22
CA ARG A 227 -19.01 4.24 -5.95
C ARG A 227 -19.79 5.54 -5.72
N HIS A 228 -20.24 6.17 -6.80
CA HIS A 228 -20.79 7.51 -6.78
C HIS A 228 -22.23 7.56 -7.27
N GLU A 229 -22.98 6.46 -7.18
CA GLU A 229 -24.38 6.35 -7.67
C GLU A 229 -25.27 7.51 -7.20
N LYS A 230 -25.10 7.97 -5.96
CA LYS A 230 -25.87 9.10 -5.39
C LYS A 230 -25.46 10.48 -5.92
N LYS A 231 -24.33 10.57 -6.62
CA LYS A 231 -23.69 11.80 -7.10
C LYS A 231 -23.54 11.86 -8.63
N ILE A 232 -23.88 10.81 -9.37
CA ILE A 232 -23.64 10.73 -10.82
C ILE A 232 -24.29 11.86 -11.63
N ASN A 233 -25.42 12.39 -11.18
CA ASN A 233 -26.15 13.49 -11.82
C ASN A 233 -25.77 14.88 -11.28
N MET A 234 -24.82 14.96 -10.36
CA MET A 234 -24.33 16.22 -9.82
C MET A 234 -23.50 16.94 -10.89
N VAL A 235 -23.79 18.21 -11.15
CA VAL A 235 -22.93 19.09 -11.95
C VAL A 235 -21.88 19.69 -11.03
N LEU A 236 -20.61 19.57 -11.39
CA LEU A 236 -19.49 20.14 -10.64
C LEU A 236 -19.22 21.57 -11.10
N ASP A 237 -19.00 22.47 -10.13
CA ASP A 237 -18.59 23.85 -10.40
C ASP A 237 -17.32 23.88 -11.26
N GLU A 238 -17.18 24.90 -12.12
CA GLU A 238 -16.02 25.06 -12.99
C GLU A 238 -14.71 25.08 -12.18
N GLY A 239 -13.74 24.26 -12.60
CA GLY A 239 -12.42 24.16 -11.96
C GLY A 239 -12.39 23.33 -10.66
N LYS A 240 -13.54 22.81 -10.19
CA LYS A 240 -13.61 22.01 -8.96
C LYS A 240 -13.20 20.56 -9.22
N GLU A 241 -12.20 20.08 -8.48
CA GLU A 241 -11.76 18.70 -8.57
C GLU A 241 -12.70 17.76 -7.77
N PHE A 242 -12.94 16.58 -8.33
CA PHE A 242 -13.67 15.50 -7.66
C PHE A 242 -12.89 14.19 -7.70
N GLN A 243 -12.56 13.67 -6.52
CA GLN A 243 -11.81 12.42 -6.36
C GLN A 243 -12.70 11.21 -6.67
N LEU A 244 -12.28 10.37 -7.60
CA LEU A 244 -13.05 9.20 -8.05
C LEU A 244 -12.83 7.95 -7.19
N ALA A 245 -11.69 7.84 -6.50
CA ALA A 245 -11.38 6.73 -5.60
C ALA A 245 -10.51 7.18 -4.43
N PHE A 246 -10.83 6.72 -3.21
CA PHE A 246 -10.04 6.98 -2.02
C PHE A 246 -8.88 5.99 -1.86
N ALA A 247 -9.13 4.69 -2.08
CA ALA A 247 -8.11 3.66 -1.94
C ALA A 247 -7.02 3.69 -3.04
N GLY A 248 -5.75 3.72 -2.64
CA GLY A 248 -4.55 3.74 -3.51
C GLY A 248 -4.19 2.39 -4.16
N SER A 249 -5.16 1.66 -4.71
CA SER A 249 -4.94 0.37 -5.38
C SER A 249 -5.14 0.47 -6.90
N HIS A 250 -4.18 -0.01 -7.70
CA HIS A 250 -4.27 0.01 -9.17
C HIS A 250 -5.52 -0.74 -9.68
N SER A 251 -5.82 -1.91 -9.11
CA SER A 251 -7.00 -2.72 -9.48
C SER A 251 -8.33 -2.07 -9.10
N ARG A 252 -8.29 -0.98 -8.32
CA ARG A 252 -9.46 -0.16 -7.94
C ARG A 252 -9.50 1.17 -8.68
N GLY A 253 -8.59 1.41 -9.63
CA GLY A 253 -8.56 2.59 -10.49
C GLY A 253 -7.58 3.69 -10.05
N SER A 254 -6.72 3.45 -9.05
CA SER A 254 -5.61 4.37 -8.77
C SER A 254 -4.63 4.39 -9.94
N ILE A 255 -4.01 5.54 -10.18
CA ILE A 255 -3.09 5.74 -11.31
C ILE A 255 -1.66 5.56 -10.79
N PHE A 256 -1.00 4.48 -11.22
CA PHE A 256 0.39 4.23 -10.85
C PHE A 256 1.34 4.81 -11.90
N ARG A 257 2.42 5.43 -11.44
CA ARG A 257 3.52 5.93 -12.28
C ARG A 257 4.86 5.48 -11.75
N ASP A 258 5.79 5.25 -12.67
CA ASP A 258 7.17 4.93 -12.33
C ASP A 258 7.84 6.16 -11.71
N GLY A 259 8.21 6.03 -10.43
CA GLY A 259 8.87 7.04 -9.64
C GLY A 259 10.37 6.78 -9.46
N ASN A 260 10.96 5.81 -10.14
CA ASN A 260 12.35 5.40 -9.91
C ASN A 260 13.38 6.52 -10.14
N GLN A 261 13.05 7.51 -10.97
CA GLN A 261 13.84 8.73 -11.16
C GLN A 261 13.96 9.61 -9.89
N TYR A 262 13.12 9.38 -8.88
CA TYR A 262 13.14 10.09 -7.59
C TYR A 262 13.85 9.29 -6.48
N ILE A 263 14.49 8.16 -6.82
CA ILE A 263 15.33 7.43 -5.87
C ILE A 263 16.62 8.23 -5.64
N THR A 264 16.98 8.41 -4.37
CA THR A 264 18.21 9.10 -3.96
C THR A 264 18.90 8.34 -2.84
N ASP A 265 20.21 8.59 -2.69
CA ASP A 265 20.99 8.06 -1.56
C ASP A 265 20.45 8.58 -0.21
N GLN A 266 19.97 9.82 -0.15
CA GLN A 266 19.43 10.42 1.08
C GLN A 266 18.16 9.70 1.56
N LEU A 267 17.24 9.38 0.64
CA LEU A 267 16.06 8.60 0.97
C LEU A 267 16.44 7.17 1.38
N ALA A 268 17.38 6.53 0.68
CA ALA A 268 17.87 5.20 1.06
C ALA A 268 18.51 5.19 2.46
N GLU A 269 19.32 6.20 2.78
CA GLU A 269 19.94 6.35 4.11
C GLU A 269 18.91 6.62 5.21
N ARG A 270 17.83 7.36 4.93
CA ARG A 270 16.72 7.50 5.89
C ARG A 270 16.03 6.16 6.14
N LEU A 271 15.78 5.38 5.09
CA LEU A 271 15.18 4.06 5.24
C LEU A 271 16.12 3.09 5.97
N ASP A 272 17.44 3.17 5.76
CA ASP A 272 18.41 2.41 6.53
C ASP A 272 18.29 2.71 8.03
N GLN A 273 18.15 3.98 8.41
CA GLN A 273 17.96 4.39 9.81
C GLN A 273 16.66 3.86 10.40
N ILE A 274 15.55 3.95 9.66
CA ILE A 274 14.23 3.45 10.08
C ILE A 274 14.26 1.93 10.26
N PHE A 275 14.77 1.20 9.27
CA PHE A 275 14.80 -0.27 9.31
C PHE A 275 15.94 -0.84 10.17
N ASN A 276 16.92 -0.05 10.60
CA ASN A 276 17.81 -0.45 11.69
C ASN A 276 17.06 -0.57 13.02
N ASP A 277 15.97 0.18 13.17
CA ASP A 277 15.11 0.19 14.35
C ASP A 277 13.85 -0.68 14.18
N LEU A 278 13.84 -1.52 13.13
CA LEU A 278 12.82 -2.54 12.89
C LEU A 278 13.53 -3.87 12.63
N GLU A 279 13.88 -4.55 13.73
CA GLU A 279 14.74 -5.73 13.71
C GLU A 279 14.19 -6.82 12.78
N GLY A 280 15.07 -7.43 11.97
CA GLY A 280 14.74 -8.56 11.10
C GLY A 280 13.90 -8.20 9.87
N PHE A 281 13.83 -6.92 9.48
CA PHE A 281 13.29 -6.51 8.18
C PHE A 281 14.39 -6.32 7.13
N HIS A 282 14.21 -6.97 6.00
CA HIS A 282 15.18 -7.03 4.89
C HIS A 282 14.56 -6.79 3.53
N TYR A 283 13.26 -7.02 3.36
CA TYR A 283 12.62 -7.03 2.05
C TYR A 283 11.15 -6.63 2.16
N GLY A 284 10.75 -5.57 1.47
CA GLY A 284 9.33 -5.24 1.39
C GLY A 284 9.03 -3.87 0.80
N ARG A 285 7.73 -3.55 0.76
CA ARG A 285 7.21 -2.28 0.27
C ARG A 285 6.59 -1.49 1.42
N LEU A 286 7.05 -0.25 1.56
CA LEU A 286 6.43 0.78 2.36
C LEU A 286 5.36 1.49 1.53
N ASP A 287 4.18 1.68 2.08
CA ASP A 287 3.22 2.64 1.53
C ASP A 287 3.28 3.90 2.40
N VAL A 288 3.74 5.00 1.80
CA VAL A 288 3.99 6.27 2.49
C VAL A 288 3.14 7.39 1.94
N LYS A 289 2.76 8.32 2.81
CA LYS A 289 2.26 9.65 2.42
C LYS A 289 3.32 10.70 2.69
N PHE A 290 3.46 11.67 1.81
CA PHE A 290 4.56 12.63 1.90
C PHE A 290 4.14 14.03 1.51
N LYS A 291 4.83 15.04 2.04
CA LYS A 291 4.50 16.45 1.82
C LYS A 291 4.67 16.89 0.37
N ASP A 292 5.84 16.62 -0.20
CA ASP A 292 6.18 16.88 -1.60
C ASP A 292 7.35 15.98 -2.05
N ILE A 293 7.49 15.79 -3.37
CA ILE A 293 8.49 14.85 -3.91
C ILE A 293 9.92 15.24 -3.53
N GLN A 294 10.22 16.52 -3.41
CA GLN A 294 11.55 17.00 -3.03
C GLN A 294 11.89 16.65 -1.59
N SER A 295 10.93 16.75 -0.67
CA SER A 295 11.10 16.36 0.72
C SER A 295 11.27 14.85 0.82
N LEU A 296 10.45 14.07 0.09
CA LEU A 296 10.59 12.61 0.03
C LEU A 296 11.99 12.20 -0.49
N MET A 297 12.48 12.84 -1.56
CA MET A 297 13.82 12.60 -2.09
C MET A 297 14.95 12.92 -1.09
N LYS A 298 14.70 13.73 -0.05
CA LYS A 298 15.67 13.99 1.02
C LYS A 298 15.53 13.01 2.19
N GLY A 299 14.52 12.15 2.15
CA GLY A 299 14.11 11.33 3.28
C GLY A 299 13.35 12.11 4.35
N ASP A 300 12.74 13.25 4.04
CA ASP A 300 12.06 14.12 5.00
C ASP A 300 10.55 14.21 4.74
N ASP A 301 9.80 14.67 5.75
CA ASP A 301 8.37 15.00 5.69
C ASP A 301 7.48 13.93 5.02
N PHE A 302 7.67 12.66 5.41
CA PHE A 302 6.78 11.56 5.05
C PHE A 302 6.33 10.77 6.27
N THR A 303 5.21 10.05 6.13
CA THR A 303 4.69 9.10 7.12
C THR A 303 4.41 7.76 6.44
N ILE A 304 4.76 6.68 7.12
CA ILE A 304 4.56 5.29 6.77
C ILE A 304 3.16 4.90 7.22
N LEU A 305 2.33 4.52 6.27
CA LEU A 305 1.00 3.99 6.54
C LEU A 305 1.05 2.47 6.74
N GLU A 306 1.81 1.78 5.89
CA GLU A 306 1.91 0.32 5.87
C GLU A 306 3.32 -0.13 5.53
N ILE A 307 3.72 -1.25 6.13
CA ILE A 307 4.96 -1.97 5.84
C ILE A 307 4.54 -3.37 5.41
N ASN A 308 4.75 -3.69 4.12
CA ASN A 308 4.34 -4.97 3.53
C ASN A 308 5.57 -5.85 3.32
N GLY A 309 5.48 -7.14 3.62
CA GLY A 309 6.60 -8.07 3.53
C GLY A 309 6.80 -8.71 2.16
N ALA A 310 7.09 -10.01 2.16
CA ALA A 310 7.53 -10.81 1.01
C ALA A 310 6.52 -10.87 -0.14
N SER A 311 5.22 -10.71 0.13
CA SER A 311 4.19 -10.70 -0.91
C SER A 311 4.08 -9.37 -1.67
N SER A 312 4.77 -8.34 -1.21
CA SER A 312 4.70 -7.02 -1.82
C SER A 312 5.36 -7.00 -3.20
N GLU A 313 4.79 -6.18 -4.08
CA GLU A 313 5.22 -6.04 -5.48
C GLU A 313 5.84 -4.66 -5.70
N ALA A 314 6.91 -4.62 -6.50
CA ALA A 314 7.52 -3.40 -7.01
C ALA A 314 6.58 -2.73 -8.03
N ALA A 315 5.60 -1.99 -7.52
CA ALA A 315 4.40 -1.60 -8.26
C ALA A 315 4.63 -0.56 -9.38
N HIS A 316 5.85 -0.06 -9.59
CA HIS A 316 6.18 0.83 -10.71
C HIS A 316 5.95 0.13 -12.06
N ILE A 317 5.99 -1.21 -12.06
CA ILE A 317 5.69 -2.03 -13.24
C ILE A 317 4.29 -1.79 -13.81
N TRP A 318 3.36 -1.26 -13.01
CA TRP A 318 2.00 -0.92 -13.43
C TRP A 318 1.86 0.47 -14.02
N ASP A 319 2.96 1.20 -14.22
CA ASP A 319 2.96 2.34 -15.12
C ASP A 319 2.48 1.90 -16.52
N ARG A 320 1.62 2.70 -17.13
CA ARG A 320 1.09 2.48 -18.48
C ARG A 320 2.17 2.26 -19.54
N ASN A 321 3.35 2.85 -19.35
CA ASN A 321 4.44 2.84 -20.31
C ASN A 321 5.42 1.69 -20.05
N THR A 322 5.27 0.92 -18.96
CA THR A 322 6.19 -0.18 -18.64
C THR A 322 6.12 -1.27 -19.70
N PRO A 323 7.25 -1.61 -20.36
CA PRO A 323 7.30 -2.73 -21.29
C PRO A 323 7.15 -4.07 -20.58
N LEU A 324 6.50 -5.05 -21.22
CA LEU A 324 6.29 -6.39 -20.65
C LEU A 324 7.59 -7.08 -20.20
N LYS A 325 8.70 -6.86 -20.92
CA LYS A 325 10.02 -7.36 -20.54
C LYS A 325 10.45 -6.82 -19.17
N THR A 326 10.21 -5.54 -18.90
CA THR A 326 10.53 -4.90 -17.62
C THR A 326 9.66 -5.46 -16.51
N ILE A 327 8.35 -5.62 -16.74
CA ILE A 327 7.42 -6.27 -15.79
C ILE A 327 7.96 -7.62 -15.35
N PHE A 328 8.24 -8.52 -16.30
CA PHE A 328 8.75 -9.86 -15.96
C PHE A 328 10.13 -9.81 -15.31
N SER A 329 11.05 -8.97 -15.82
CA SER A 329 12.40 -8.88 -15.26
C SER A 329 12.39 -8.41 -13.80
N THR A 330 11.54 -7.43 -13.47
CA THR A 330 11.35 -6.93 -12.10
C THR A 330 10.77 -8.02 -11.20
N LEU A 331 9.70 -8.70 -11.61
CA LEU A 331 9.09 -9.78 -10.82
C LEU A 331 10.06 -10.95 -10.57
N LEU A 332 10.81 -11.36 -11.59
CA LEU A 332 11.82 -12.40 -11.50
C LEU A 332 13.01 -11.98 -10.62
N LEU A 333 13.38 -10.70 -10.61
CA LEU A 333 14.41 -10.18 -9.72
C LEU A 333 13.95 -10.17 -8.26
N GLN A 334 12.72 -9.72 -7.99
CA GLN A 334 12.11 -9.70 -6.66
C GLN A 334 12.14 -11.08 -5.99
N TYR A 335 11.69 -12.12 -6.70
CA TYR A 335 11.70 -13.48 -6.15
C TYR A 335 13.10 -14.06 -6.03
N LYS A 336 14.01 -13.75 -6.96
CA LYS A 336 15.43 -14.11 -6.81
C LYS A 336 16.02 -13.53 -5.52
N ILE A 337 15.80 -12.25 -5.23
CA ILE A 337 16.26 -11.57 -4.01
C ILE A 337 15.68 -12.27 -2.78
N LEU A 338 14.38 -12.60 -2.75
CA LEU A 338 13.74 -13.32 -1.65
C LEU A 338 14.43 -14.66 -1.33
N PHE A 339 14.75 -15.45 -2.36
CA PHE A 339 15.49 -16.71 -2.18
C PHE A 339 16.91 -16.48 -1.67
N GLU A 340 17.61 -15.46 -2.17
CA GLU A 340 18.97 -15.14 -1.73
C GLU A 340 19.02 -14.68 -0.27
N ILE A 341 18.12 -13.76 0.12
CA ILE A 341 17.98 -13.31 1.52
C ILE A 341 17.59 -14.48 2.41
N GLY A 342 16.58 -15.27 2.02
CA GLY A 342 16.16 -16.45 2.78
C GLY A 342 17.30 -17.47 2.97
N ALA A 343 18.13 -17.69 1.95
CA ALA A 343 19.30 -18.56 2.06
C ALA A 343 20.36 -18.00 3.03
N LEU A 344 20.55 -16.68 3.08
CA LEU A 344 21.43 -16.04 4.06
C LEU A 344 20.87 -16.14 5.48
N GLN A 345 19.57 -15.92 5.66
CA GLN A 345 18.90 -16.08 6.95
C GLN A 345 18.98 -17.51 7.47
N LYS A 346 18.81 -18.50 6.59
CA LYS A 346 19.00 -19.91 6.93
C LYS A 346 20.43 -20.21 7.40
N LYS A 347 21.44 -19.61 6.77
CA LYS A 347 22.84 -19.73 7.21
C LYS A 347 23.09 -19.07 8.56
N GLN A 348 22.32 -18.03 8.91
CA GLN A 348 22.36 -17.38 10.23
C GLN A 348 21.58 -18.15 11.32
N GLY A 349 20.93 -19.27 10.96
CA GLY A 349 20.27 -20.17 11.92
C GLY A 349 18.74 -20.11 11.89
N HIS A 350 18.13 -19.27 11.06
CA HIS A 350 16.68 -19.25 10.91
C HIS A 350 16.16 -20.52 10.21
N HIS A 351 15.03 -21.04 10.69
CA HIS A 351 14.45 -22.27 10.16
C HIS A 351 13.28 -21.98 9.23
N SER A 352 13.32 -22.57 8.03
CA SER A 352 12.24 -22.46 7.06
C SER A 352 10.96 -23.13 7.59
N PRO A 353 9.80 -22.46 7.53
CA PRO A 353 8.54 -23.03 7.98
C PRO A 353 8.08 -24.14 7.04
N LYS A 354 7.16 -24.97 7.53
CA LYS A 354 6.54 -26.02 6.69
C LYS A 354 5.52 -25.38 5.76
N ILE A 355 5.39 -25.88 4.52
CA ILE A 355 4.40 -25.39 3.53
C ILE A 355 2.97 -25.39 4.09
N LYS A 356 2.63 -26.32 4.98
CA LYS A 356 1.31 -26.37 5.64
C LYS A 356 0.98 -25.10 6.44
N GLU A 357 1.98 -24.40 6.98
CA GLU A 357 1.78 -23.16 7.74
C GLU A 357 1.37 -22.02 6.81
N LEU A 358 1.97 -21.95 5.61
CA LEU A 358 1.57 -21.02 4.56
C LEU A 358 0.12 -21.27 4.11
N LEU A 359 -0.25 -22.55 3.88
CA LEU A 359 -1.61 -22.91 3.47
C LEU A 359 -2.66 -22.60 4.55
N ALA A 360 -2.31 -22.80 5.83
CA ALA A 360 -3.18 -22.46 6.95
C ALA A 360 -3.42 -20.95 7.04
N ALA A 361 -2.36 -20.14 6.98
CA ALA A 361 -2.45 -18.69 6.98
C ALA A 361 -3.27 -18.16 5.80
N TRP A 362 -3.10 -18.74 4.61
CA TRP A 362 -3.88 -18.36 3.42
C TRP A 362 -5.36 -18.66 3.55
N LYS A 363 -5.70 -19.81 4.13
CA LYS A 363 -7.11 -20.18 4.36
C LYS A 363 -7.76 -19.23 5.36
N GLU A 364 -7.06 -18.89 6.44
CA GLU A 364 -7.52 -17.94 7.47
C GLU A 364 -7.77 -16.55 6.88
N GLU A 365 -6.78 -15.98 6.19
CA GLU A 365 -6.90 -14.65 5.57
C GLU A 365 -8.05 -14.59 4.55
N LYS A 366 -8.20 -15.63 3.72
CA LYS A 366 -9.28 -15.71 2.73
C LYS A 366 -10.66 -15.77 3.38
N GLN A 367 -10.81 -16.51 4.48
CA GLN A 367 -12.09 -16.61 5.20
C GLN A 367 -12.47 -15.29 5.88
N LEU A 368 -11.49 -14.56 6.43
CA LEU A 368 -11.72 -13.26 7.06
C LEU A 368 -12.04 -12.17 6.02
N THR A 369 -11.31 -12.14 4.91
CA THR A 369 -11.48 -11.11 3.87
C THR A 369 -12.89 -11.08 3.26
N LEU A 370 -13.55 -12.24 3.19
CA LEU A 370 -14.95 -12.35 2.72
C LEU A 370 -15.98 -11.70 3.66
N GLN A 371 -15.60 -11.42 4.91
CA GLN A 371 -16.48 -10.88 5.94
C GLN A 371 -16.24 -9.39 6.20
N TYR A 372 -15.21 -8.80 5.59
CA TYR A 372 -14.88 -7.39 5.79
C TYR A 372 -15.87 -6.45 5.09
N PRO A 373 -16.07 -5.24 5.64
CA PRO A 373 -16.93 -4.25 5.01
C PRO A 373 -16.38 -3.81 3.63
N PRO A 374 -17.22 -3.20 2.78
CA PRO A 374 -16.75 -2.59 1.55
C PRO A 374 -15.76 -1.45 1.86
N THR A 375 -14.72 -1.34 1.04
CA THR A 375 -13.73 -0.25 1.05
C THR A 375 -14.36 1.05 0.52
N ASP A 376 -13.97 2.18 1.11
CA ASP A 376 -14.34 3.54 0.64
C ASP A 376 -13.63 3.98 -0.66
#